data_AF-A0A972DGL2-F1
#
_entry.id   AF-A0A972DGL2-F1
#
_cell.length_a   1.000
_cell.length_b   1.000
_cell.length_c   1.000
_cell.angle_alpha   90.00
_cell.angle_beta   90.00
_cell.angle_gamma   90.00
#
_symmetry.space_group_name_H-M   'P 1'
#
loop_
_entity.id
_entity.type
_entity.pdbx_description
1 polymer ?
#
loop_
_entity_poly.entity_id
_entity_poly.type
_entity_poly.pdbx_seq_one_letter_code
_entity_poly.pdbx_strand_id
1 'polypeptide(L)' 'MQGYGPSQIAKEFTKRGITNPTAHAKSNGINVPDNRGRDDDYIWRDSTIVHMLSRQEYLGHTVNFKTYRKSYKQKKQLK' A
#
# COMPACT_ATOMS: atom_id res chain seq x y z
N MET A 1 0.13 17.70 18.88
CA MET A 1 0.94 16.67 18.20
C MET A 1 1.26 17.17 16.79
N GLN A 2 2.53 17.39 16.46
CA GLN A 2 2.95 17.69 15.09
C GLN A 2 3.29 16.37 14.41
N GLY A 3 2.29 15.76 13.75
CA GLY A 3 2.50 14.59 12.91
C GLY A 3 3.16 14.99 11.59
N TYR A 4 3.90 14.07 10.97
CA TYR A 4 4.42 14.28 9.62
C TYR A 4 3.29 14.20 8.59
N GLY A 5 3.28 15.13 7.64
CA GLY A 5 2.45 15.03 6.46
C GLY A 5 2.94 13.94 5.49
N PRO A 6 2.09 13.44 4.57
CA PRO A 6 2.44 12.38 3.63
C PRO A 6 3.74 12.64 2.85
N SER A 7 3.97 13.88 2.41
CA SER A 7 5.19 14.28 1.71
C SER A 7 6.45 14.19 2.58
N GLN A 8 6.32 14.48 3.88
CA GLN A 8 7.45 14.39 4.81
C GLN A 8 7.79 12.92 5.09
N ILE A 9 6.76 12.07 5.26
CA ILE A 9 6.93 10.62 5.43
C ILE A 9 7.60 10.01 4.19
N ALA A 10 7.14 10.34 2.99
CA ALA A 10 7.70 9.83 1.74
C ALA A 10 9.20 10.20 1.60
N LYS A 11 9.54 11.46 1.88
CA LYS A 11 10.95 11.91 1.88
C LYS A 11 11.79 11.16 2.91
N GLU A 12 11.26 10.96 4.11
CA GLU A 12 11.96 10.24 5.17
C GLU A 12 12.17 8.76 4.82
N PHE A 13 11.19 8.08 4.23
CA PHE A 13 11.32 6.69 3.80
C PHE A 13 12.33 6.52 2.67
N THR A 14 12.32 7.46 1.72
CA THR A 14 13.31 7.51 0.64
C THR A 14 14.71 7.74 1.20
N LYS A 15 14.87 8.68 2.13
CA LYS A 15 16.15 8.96 2.82
C LYS A 15 16.68 7.76 3.59
N ARG A 16 15.80 6.97 4.21
CA ARG A 16 16.16 5.75 4.94
C ARG A 16 16.48 4.57 4.03
N GLY A 17 16.28 4.68 2.72
CA GLY A 17 16.49 3.57 1.79
C GLY A 17 15.50 2.42 2.00
N ILE A 18 14.27 2.72 2.41
CA ILE A 18 13.23 1.69 2.54
C ILE A 18 12.70 1.39 1.15
N THR A 19 12.64 0.11 0.76
CA THR A 19 12.05 -0.30 -0.53
C THR A 19 10.58 0.08 -0.58
N ASN A 20 10.15 0.70 -1.67
CA ASN A 20 8.74 1.02 -1.86
C ASN A 20 7.88 -0.26 -2.05
N PRO A 21 6.54 -0.16 -1.92
CA PRO A 21 5.68 -1.33 -1.90
C PRO A 21 5.76 -2.21 -3.15
N THR A 22 5.97 -1.61 -4.32
CA THR A 22 6.09 -2.34 -5.59
C THR A 22 7.40 -3.14 -5.65
N ALA A 23 8.52 -2.51 -5.29
CA ALA A 23 9.81 -3.18 -5.19
C ALA A 23 9.77 -4.33 -4.18
N HIS A 24 9.19 -4.07 -3.00
CA HIS A 24 9.02 -5.05 -1.95
C HIS A 24 8.10 -6.22 -2.37
N ALA A 25 7.02 -5.97 -3.11
CA ALA A 25 6.18 -7.05 -3.63
C ALA A 25 6.95 -7.94 -4.61
N LYS A 26 7.73 -7.34 -5.52
CA LYS A 26 8.59 -8.07 -6.47
C LYS A 26 9.66 -8.89 -5.78
N SER A 27 10.32 -8.35 -4.74
CA SER A 27 11.33 -9.10 -3.98
C SER A 27 10.75 -10.30 -3.24
N ASN A 28 9.47 -10.22 -2.86
CA ASN A 28 8.71 -11.34 -2.29
C ASN A 28 8.12 -12.29 -3.34
N GLY A 29 8.47 -12.15 -4.62
CA GLY A 29 8.00 -13.02 -5.70
C GLY A 29 6.55 -12.76 -6.15
N ILE A 30 5.94 -11.66 -5.70
CA ILE A 30 4.59 -11.27 -6.12
C ILE A 30 4.70 -10.46 -7.40
N ASN A 31 4.14 -11.00 -8.50
CA ASN A 31 4.08 -10.27 -9.76
C ASN A 31 3.02 -9.16 -9.67
N VAL A 32 3.49 -7.91 -9.56
CA VAL A 32 2.65 -6.71 -9.51
C VAL A 32 2.91 -5.82 -10.72
N PRO A 33 1.88 -5.15 -11.27
CA PRO A 33 2.08 -4.12 -12.28
C PRO A 33 2.99 -3.01 -11.77
N ASP A 34 3.99 -2.66 -12.56
CA ASP A 34 4.95 -1.63 -12.19
C ASP A 34 4.83 -0.43 -13.13
N ASN A 35 4.09 0.57 -12.68
CA ASN A 35 3.85 1.81 -13.42
C ASN A 35 4.85 2.92 -13.03
N ARG A 36 5.92 2.58 -12.30
CA ARG A 36 6.92 3.55 -11.80
C ARG A 36 7.88 4.06 -12.88
N GLY A 37 7.84 3.50 -14.09
CA GLY A 37 8.72 3.91 -15.19
C GLY A 37 10.19 3.66 -14.88
N ARG A 38 10.97 4.74 -14.73
CA ARG A 38 12.41 4.71 -14.36
C ARG A 38 12.68 5.12 -12.91
N ASP A 39 11.66 5.24 -12.06
CA ASP A 39 11.89 5.53 -10.65
C ASP A 39 12.63 4.37 -9.96
N ASP A 40 13.50 4.73 -9.02
CA ASP A 40 14.24 3.80 -8.17
C ASP A 40 13.32 3.05 -7.20
N ASP A 41 13.73 1.85 -6.80
CA ASP A 41 13.04 0.97 -5.86
C ASP A 41 12.94 1.57 -4.45
N TYR A 42 13.75 2.58 -4.13
CA TYR A 42 13.75 3.27 -2.84
C TYR A 42 12.99 4.60 -2.84
N ILE A 43 12.50 5.07 -3.99
CA ILE A 43 11.73 6.32 -4.05
C ILE A 43 10.28 6.06 -3.60
N TRP A 44 9.83 6.83 -2.62
CA TRP A 44 8.45 6.85 -2.16
C TRP A 44 7.70 8.07 -2.71
N ARG A 45 6.52 7.82 -3.30
CA ARG A 45 5.62 8.88 -3.75
C ARG A 45 4.62 9.23 -2.65
N ASP A 46 4.32 10.51 -2.49
CA ASP A 46 3.37 11.02 -1.49
C ASP A 46 1.99 10.37 -1.64
N SER A 47 1.54 10.16 -2.88
CA SER A 47 0.28 9.48 -3.20
C SER A 47 0.21 8.05 -2.67
N THR A 48 1.35 7.33 -2.65
CA THR A 48 1.44 5.99 -2.05
C THR A 48 1.18 6.05 -0.56
N ILE A 49 1.80 7.02 0.14
CA ILE A 49 1.58 7.22 1.58
C ILE A 49 0.13 7.61 1.86
N VAL A 50 -0.45 8.53 1.07
CA VAL A 50 -1.86 8.92 1.20
C VAL A 50 -2.79 7.71 1.04
N HIS A 51 -2.55 6.85 0.05
CA HIS A 51 -3.38 5.66 -0.18
C HIS A 51 -3.21 4.58 0.89
N MET A 52 -2.03 4.50 1.50
CA MET A 52 -1.82 3.62 2.65
C MET A 52 -2.55 4.15 3.89
N LEU A 53 -2.47 5.45 4.16
CA LEU A 53 -3.11 6.07 5.32
C LEU A 53 -4.63 6.21 5.17
N SER A 54 -5.17 6.22 3.95
CA SER A 54 -6.63 6.21 3.72
C SER A 54 -7.28 4.87 4.09
N ARG A 55 -6.49 3.80 4.17
CA ARG A 55 -6.94 2.46 4.54
C ARG A 55 -7.00 2.30 6.04
N GLN A 56 -8.22 2.37 6.58
CA GLN A 56 -8.48 2.21 8.02
C GLN A 56 -7.93 0.89 8.59
N GLU A 57 -7.86 -0.17 7.78
CA GLU A 57 -7.27 -1.45 8.18
C GLU A 57 -5.78 -1.35 8.57
N TYR A 58 -5.06 -0.37 8.02
CA TYR A 58 -3.64 -0.16 8.32
C TYR A 58 -3.43 0.76 9.52
N LEU A 59 -4.50 1.38 10.02
CA LEU A 59 -4.47 2.26 11.19
C LEU A 59 -4.92 1.56 12.48
N GLY A 60 -5.18 0.24 12.43
CA GLY A 60 -5.61 -0.56 13.58
C GLY A 60 -7.12 -0.58 13.81
N HIS A 61 -7.93 -0.08 12.87
CA HIS A 61 -9.38 -0.23 12.94
C HIS A 61 -9.82 -1.62 12.47
N THR A 62 -10.84 -2.17 13.12
CA THR A 62 -11.55 -3.36 12.61
C THR A 62 -12.49 -2.93 11.49
N VAL A 63 -12.26 -3.45 10.28
CA VAL A 63 -13.13 -3.20 9.12
C VAL A 63 -13.82 -4.48 8.69
N ASN A 64 -15.13 -4.56 8.92
CA ASN A 64 -15.96 -5.72 8.56
C ASN A 64 -16.48 -5.61 7.11
N PHE A 65 -16.93 -6.73 6.54
CA PHE A 65 -17.61 -6.79 5.24
C PHE A 65 -16.82 -6.30 4.00
N LYS A 66 -15.48 -6.29 4.05
CA LYS A 66 -14.62 -5.96 2.87
C LYS A 66 -14.76 -6.91 1.69
N THR A 67 -15.39 -8.05 1.92
CA THR A 67 -15.56 -9.10 0.94
C THR A 67 -16.89 -9.76 1.16
N TYR A 68 -17.50 -10.25 0.09
CA TYR A 68 -18.77 -10.94 0.16
C TYR A 68 -18.80 -12.13 -0.80
N ARG A 69 -19.80 -12.99 -0.62
CA ARG A 69 -20.16 -14.02 -1.59
C ARG A 69 -21.55 -13.68 -2.11
N LYS A 70 -21.76 -13.71 -3.43
CA LYS A 70 -23.07 -13.43 -4.04
C LYS A 70 -24.14 -14.41 -3.56
N SER A 71 -23.76 -15.65 -3.31
CA SER A 71 -24.61 -16.68 -2.72
C SER A 71 -23.74 -17.72 -1.99
N TYR A 72 -24.38 -18.52 -1.14
CA TYR A 72 -23.69 -19.59 -0.40
C TYR A 72 -23.05 -20.67 -1.30
N LYS A 73 -23.59 -20.86 -2.51
CA LYS A 73 -23.09 -21.82 -3.51
C LYS A 73 -21.82 -21.30 -4.20
N GLN A 74 -21.64 -19.99 -4.31
CA GLN A 74 -20.47 -19.42 -4.97
C GLN A 74 -19.26 -19.42 -4.04
N LYS A 75 -18.25 -20.24 -4.37
CA LYS A 75 -17.04 -20.34 -3.54
C LYS A 75 -16.06 -19.19 -3.75
N LYS A 76 -16.12 -18.49 -4.89
CA LYS A 76 -15.32 -17.29 -5.15
C LYS A 76 -15.74 -16.16 -4.22
N GLN A 77 -14.76 -15.61 -3.50
CA GLN A 77 -14.92 -14.42 -2.68
C GLN A 77 -14.79 -13.18 -3.57
N LEU A 78 -15.75 -12.27 -3.45
CA LEU A 78 -15.78 -10.99 -4.15
C LEU A 78 -15.32 -9.89 -3.19
N LYS A 79 -14.79 -8.81 -3.74
CA LYS A 79 -14.42 -7.60 -3.02
C LYS A 79 -15.37 -6.49 -3.43
#